data_AF-A0A6C0CY82-F1
#
_entry.id   AF-A0A6C0CY82-F1
#
_cell.length_a   1.000
_cell.length_b   1.000
_cell.length_c   1.000
_cell.angle_alpha   90.00
_cell.angle_beta   90.00
_cell.angle_gamma   90.00
#
_symmetry.space_group_name_H-M   'P 1'
#
loop_
_entity.id
_entity.type
_entity.pdbx_description
1 polymer ?
#
loop_
_entity_poly.entity_id
_entity_poly.type
_entity_poly.pdbx_seq_one_letter_code
_entity_poly.pdbx_strand_id
1 'polypeptide(L)' 'MENISMETSEKPQQPTPNLSDVTVTNENEALNMMVSFLHMAQKRGVFNLQESAKIWECVQMFMKKS' A
#
# COMPACT_ATOMS: atom_id res chain seq x y z
N MET A 1 -16.47 29.15 34.44
CA MET A 1 -15.41 28.56 33.61
C MET A 1 -16.02 27.35 32.93
N GLU A 2 -16.33 27.49 31.64
CA GLU A 2 -16.94 26.43 30.83
C GLU A 2 -15.84 25.44 30.42
N ASN A 3 -15.94 24.20 30.88
CA ASN A 3 -15.06 23.12 30.46
C ASN A 3 -15.48 22.66 29.07
N ILE A 4 -14.80 23.16 28.04
CA ILE A 4 -14.88 22.64 26.67
C ILE A 4 -14.12 21.31 26.65
N SER A 5 -14.82 20.18 26.82
CA SER A 5 -14.30 18.88 26.45
C SER A 5 -14.14 18.84 24.94
N MET A 6 -12.89 18.91 24.46
CA MET A 6 -12.55 18.52 23.09
C MET A 6 -12.70 17.00 22.99
N GLU A 7 -13.83 16.55 22.46
CA GLU A 7 -13.98 15.17 22.00
C GLU A 7 -13.09 14.99 20.77
N THR A 8 -11.95 14.33 20.94
CA THR A 8 -11.17 13.78 19.82
C THR A 8 -11.96 12.63 19.22
N SER A 9 -12.74 12.93 18.19
CA SER A 9 -13.39 11.93 17.34
C SER A 9 -12.31 11.11 16.61
N GLU A 10 -11.86 10.03 17.25
CA GLU A 10 -11.04 8.99 16.62
C GLU A 10 -11.86 8.41 15.47
N LYS A 11 -11.55 8.83 14.23
CA LYS A 11 -12.10 8.18 13.04
C LYS A 11 -11.69 6.71 13.10
N PRO A 12 -12.62 5.75 12.90
CA PRO A 12 -12.29 4.34 12.87
C PRO A 12 -11.14 4.13 11.91
N GLN A 13 -10.02 3.64 12.43
CA GLN A 13 -8.85 3.33 11.64
C GLN A 13 -9.25 2.16 10.74
N GLN A 14 -9.66 2.49 9.51
CA GLN A 14 -10.05 1.47 8.55
C GLN A 14 -8.85 0.53 8.39
N PRO A 15 -9.06 -0.80 8.47
CA PRO A 15 -7.96 -1.74 8.34
C PRO A 15 -7.25 -1.43 7.04
N THR A 16 -5.97 -1.06 7.12
CA THR A 16 -5.12 -0.87 5.95
C THR A 16 -5.20 -2.17 5.16
N PRO A 17 -5.81 -2.18 3.96
CA PRO A 17 -5.96 -3.41 3.20
C PRO A 17 -4.57 -3.98 2.96
N ASN A 18 -4.43 -5.29 3.14
CA ASN A 18 -3.17 -5.94 2.89
C ASN A 18 -2.86 -5.77 1.40
N LEU A 19 -1.74 -5.11 1.07
CA LEU A 19 -1.40 -4.77 -0.31
C LEU A 19 -1.25 -6.01 -1.20
N SER A 20 -1.02 -7.18 -0.59
CA SER A 20 -1.04 -8.48 -1.27
C SER A 20 -2.42 -8.86 -1.83
N ASP A 21 -3.51 -8.38 -1.25
CA ASP A 21 -4.89 -8.75 -1.63
C ASP A 21 -5.46 -7.83 -2.73
N VAL A 22 -4.75 -6.76 -3.09
CA VAL A 22 -5.23 -5.76 -4.06
C VAL A 22 -4.93 -6.23 -5.48
N THR A 23 -5.96 -6.43 -6.29
CA THR A 23 -5.79 -6.75 -7.72
C THR A 23 -5.20 -5.55 -8.47
N VAL A 24 -4.18 -5.79 -9.29
CA VAL A 24 -3.55 -4.78 -10.15
C VAL A 24 -4.14 -4.93 -11.54
N THR A 25 -4.90 -3.93 -12.02
CA THR A 25 -5.64 -4.05 -13.29
C THR A 25 -5.01 -3.26 -14.44
N ASN A 26 -4.18 -2.27 -14.11
CA ASN A 26 -3.56 -1.38 -15.09
C ASN A 26 -2.18 -0.88 -14.60
N GLU A 27 -1.43 -0.27 -15.52
CA GLU A 27 -0.08 0.26 -15.27
C GLU A 27 -0.06 1.36 -14.20
N ASN A 28 -1.09 2.20 -14.11
CA ASN A 28 -1.14 3.29 -13.13
C ASN A 28 -1.29 2.73 -11.70
N GLU A 29 -2.19 1.76 -11.52
CA GLU A 29 -2.34 1.02 -10.27
C GLU A 29 -1.06 0.29 -9.87
N ALA A 30 -0.40 -0.38 -10.83
CA ALA A 30 0.86 -1.06 -10.61
C ALA A 30 1.93 -0.09 -10.08
N LEU A 31 2.05 1.10 -10.68
CA LEU A 31 3.00 2.13 -10.25
C LEU A 31 2.70 2.62 -8.83
N ASN A 32 1.45 2.99 -8.54
CA ASN A 32 1.06 3.47 -7.21
C ASN A 32 1.30 2.41 -6.12
N MET A 33 1.10 1.14 -6.47
CA MET A 33 1.36 0.03 -5.56
C MET A 33 2.87 -0.17 -5.32
N MET A 34 3.71 -0.07 -6.37
CA MET A 34 5.17 -0.12 -6.22
C MET A 34 5.70 1.02 -5.33
N VAL A 35 5.16 2.24 -5.45
CA VAL A 35 5.50 3.37 -4.56
C VAL A 35 5.10 3.05 -3.11
N SER A 36 3.93 2.45 -2.90
CA SER A 36 3.47 2.02 -1.58
C SER A 36 4.39 0.97 -0.96
N PHE A 37 4.82 -0.01 -1.75
CA PHE A 37 5.83 -0.99 -1.33
C PHE A 37 7.16 -0.31 -0.96
N LEU A 38 7.65 0.61 -1.77
CA LEU A 38 8.88 1.36 -1.47
C LEU A 38 8.80 2.08 -0.12
N HIS A 39 7.66 2.70 0.18
CA HIS A 39 7.45 3.36 1.47
C HIS A 39 7.46 2.37 2.65
N MET A 40 6.93 1.16 2.47
CA MET A 40 7.03 0.11 3.49
C MET A 40 8.47 -0.38 3.69
N ALA A 41 9.21 -0.57 2.59
CA ALA A 41 10.62 -0.95 2.66
C ALA A 41 11.47 0.12 3.35
N GLN A 42 11.16 1.42 3.21
CA GLN A 42 11.89 2.47 3.94
C GLN A 42 11.85 2.24 5.47
N LYS A 43 10.74 1.72 6.01
CA LYS A 43 10.59 1.46 7.45
C LYS A 43 11.20 0.14 7.89
N ARG A 44 11.20 -0.88 7.01
CA ARG A 44 11.49 -2.28 7.36
C ARG A 44 12.81 -2.80 6.78
N GLY A 45 13.34 -2.15 5.75
CA GLY A 45 14.55 -2.52 5.01
C GLY A 45 14.41 -3.70 4.04
N VAL A 46 13.32 -4.49 4.13
CA VAL A 46 13.17 -5.73 3.36
C VAL A 46 11.68 -6.00 3.04
N PHE A 47 11.45 -6.70 1.93
CA PHE A 47 10.15 -7.25 1.55
C PHE A 47 10.01 -8.69 2.00
N ASN A 48 8.83 -9.08 2.47
CA ASN A 48 8.50 -10.49 2.64
C ASN A 48 8.19 -11.17 1.29
N LEU A 49 7.97 -12.48 1.30
CA LEU A 49 7.73 -13.25 0.08
C LEU A 49 6.45 -12.84 -0.66
N GLN A 50 5.37 -12.55 0.07
CA GLN A 50 4.08 -12.13 -0.52
C GLN A 50 4.18 -10.75 -1.15
N GLU A 51 4.86 -9.82 -0.47
CA GLU A 51 5.16 -8.48 -0.98
C GLU A 51 6.02 -8.56 -2.25
N SER A 52 7.05 -9.41 -2.24
CA SER A 52 7.95 -9.61 -3.39
C SER A 52 7.21 -10.20 -4.61
N ALA A 53 6.34 -11.19 -4.38
CA ALA A 53 5.50 -11.77 -5.43
C ALA A 53 4.58 -10.70 -6.04
N LYS A 54 4.00 -9.84 -5.19
CA LYS A 54 3.11 -8.78 -5.66
C LYS A 54 3.83 -7.68 -6.45
N ILE A 55 5.03 -7.31 -6.00
CA ILE A 55 5.89 -6.38 -6.74
C ILE A 55 6.21 -6.95 -8.12
N TRP A 56 6.46 -8.26 -8.23
CA TRP A 56 6.71 -8.91 -9.53
C TRP A 56 5.50 -8.80 -10.47
N GLU A 57 4.28 -9.05 -9.98
CA GLU A 57 3.06 -8.84 -10.78
C GLU A 57 2.97 -7.40 -11.31
N CYS A 58 3.27 -6.41 -10.46
CA CYS A 58 3.30 -5.00 -10.87
C CYS A 58 4.34 -4.75 -11.97
N VAL A 59 5.54 -5.33 -11.84
CA VAL A 59 6.61 -5.21 -12.86
C VAL A 59 6.19 -5.83 -14.18
N GLN A 60 5.52 -6.98 -14.15
CA GLN A 60 5.05 -7.65 -15.38
C GLN A 60 4.09 -6.78 -16.20
N MET A 61 3.34 -5.85 -15.58
CA MET A 61 2.46 -4.91 -16.29
C MET A 61 3.23 -4.00 -17.26
N PHE A 62 4.50 -3.69 -16.97
CA PHE A 62 5.35 -2.84 -17.81
C PHE A 62 6.23 -3.62 -18.78
N MET A 63 6.29 -4.95 -18.63
CA MET A 63 7.01 -5.80 -19.55
C MET A 63 6.14 -6.06 -20.79
N LYS A 64 6.30 -5.22 -21.82
CA LYS A 64 5.72 -5.51 -23.14
C LYS A 64 6.15 -6.92 -23.58
N LYS A 65 5.18 -7.74 -24.03
CA LYS A 65 5.50 -8.82 -24.97
C LYS A 65 6.06 -8.14 -26.22
N SER A 66 7.39 -8.17 -26.33
CA SER A 66 8.12 -7.75 -27.53
C SER A 66 7.84 -8.73 -28.65
#